data_AF-A0A080M7M7-F1
#
_entry.id   AF-A0A080M7M7-F1
#
_cell.length_a   1.000
_cell.length_b   1.000
_cell.length_c   1.000
_cell.angle_alpha   90.00
_cell.angle_beta   90.00
_cell.angle_gamma   90.00
#
_symmetry.space_group_name_H-M   'P 1'
#
loop_
_entity.id
_entity.type
_entity.pdbx_description
1 polymer ?
#
loop_
_entity_poly.entity_id
_entity_poly.type
_entity_poly.pdbx_seq_one_letter_code
_entity_poly.pdbx_strand_id
1 'polypeptide(L)'
;MSVWLVGHPVLAQTLQRAPYAALAGRIQARVHLTPVFERERFARLIEHRLKSAGNSSTLLTDSGMEILRQASKGLPRNAARTLRTAMRLALPRGLNHLPDELLQLAIEELR
;
A
#
# COMPACT_ATOMS: atom_id res chain seq x y z
N MET A 1 -27.63 -13.65 -4.18
CA MET A 1 -26.72 -13.43 -3.03
C MET A 1 -25.30 -13.69 -3.54
N SER A 2 -24.38 -12.74 -3.37
CA SER A 2 -23.00 -12.86 -3.86
C SER A 2 -22.06 -13.18 -2.71
N VAL A 3 -21.21 -14.19 -2.87
CA VAL A 3 -20.22 -14.60 -1.87
C VAL A 3 -18.83 -14.17 -2.34
N TRP A 4 -18.07 -13.52 -1.45
CA TRP A 4 -16.70 -13.09 -1.71
C TRP A 4 -15.73 -13.93 -0.87
N LEU A 5 -14.79 -14.59 -1.54
CA LEU A 5 -13.69 -15.30 -0.89
C LEU A 5 -12.45 -14.40 -0.93
N VAL A 6 -11.99 -13.92 0.22
CA VAL A 6 -10.85 -13.01 0.34
C VAL A 6 -9.79 -13.65 1.23
N GLY A 7 -8.55 -13.69 0.76
CA GLY A 7 -7.45 -14.28 1.51
C GLY A 7 -6.10 -14.12 0.82
N HIS A 8 -5.08 -14.75 1.42
CA HIS A 8 -3.72 -14.79 0.88
C HIS A 8 -3.62 -15.73 -0.34
N PRO A 9 -2.53 -15.68 -1.12
CA PRO A 9 -2.32 -16.56 -2.29
C PRO A 9 -2.47 -18.07 -1.98
N VAL A 10 -2.22 -18.47 -0.73
CA VAL A 10 -2.43 -19.84 -0.23
C VAL A 10 -3.90 -20.29 -0.37
N LEU A 11 -4.87 -19.38 -0.28
CA LEU A 11 -6.28 -19.70 -0.47
C LEU A 11 -6.54 -20.14 -1.91
N ALA A 12 -5.96 -19.45 -2.89
CA ALA A 12 -6.10 -19.81 -4.30
C ALA A 12 -5.51 -21.20 -4.58
N GLN A 13 -4.33 -21.50 -4.02
CA GLN A 13 -3.72 -22.84 -4.11
C GLN A 13 -4.58 -23.92 -3.44
N THR A 14 -5.19 -23.59 -2.29
CA THR A 14 -6.06 -24.51 -1.58
C THR A 14 -7.31 -24.83 -2.39
N LEU A 15 -7.96 -23.83 -2.98
CA LEU A 15 -9.15 -23.99 -3.81
C LEU A 15 -8.90 -24.79 -5.10
N GLN A 16 -7.65 -24.88 -5.57
CA GLN A 16 -7.28 -25.69 -6.73
C GLN A 16 -7.15 -27.19 -6.41
N ARG A 17 -7.15 -27.59 -5.14
CA ARG A 17 -7.01 -29.01 -4.75
C ARG A 17 -8.29 -29.80 -5.09
N ALA A 18 -8.12 -31.09 -5.40
CA ALA A 18 -9.21 -31.99 -5.79
C ALA A 18 -10.43 -31.98 -4.85
N PRO A 19 -10.29 -31.92 -3.51
CA PRO A 19 -11.45 -31.88 -2.61
C PRO A 19 -12.35 -30.65 -2.80
N TYR A 20 -11.82 -29.55 -3.34
CA TYR A 20 -12.55 -28.29 -3.51
C TYR A 20 -13.01 -28.03 -4.94
N ALA A 21 -12.89 -29.01 -5.85
CA ALA A 21 -13.23 -28.86 -7.27
C ALA A 21 -14.67 -28.35 -7.50
N ALA A 22 -15.64 -28.86 -6.73
CA ALA A 22 -17.04 -28.44 -6.83
C ALA A 22 -17.26 -26.96 -6.47
N LEU A 23 -16.52 -26.45 -5.46
CA LEU A 23 -16.57 -25.04 -5.09
C LEU A 23 -15.81 -24.19 -6.11
N ALA A 24 -14.63 -24.63 -6.53
CA ALA A 24 -13.80 -23.92 -7.50
C ALA A 24 -14.51 -23.68 -8.83
N GLY A 25 -15.32 -24.65 -9.29
CA GLY A 25 -16.12 -24.50 -10.51
C GLY A 25 -17.25 -23.46 -10.42
N ARG A 26 -17.67 -23.07 -9.21
CA ARG A 26 -18.72 -22.05 -8.98
C ARG A 26 -18.18 -20.63 -8.88
N ILE A 27 -16.86 -20.46 -8.82
CA ILE A 27 -16.23 -19.15 -8.72
C ILE A 27 -16.19 -18.51 -10.11
N GLN A 28 -17.04 -17.52 -10.32
CA GLN A 28 -17.18 -16.82 -11.61
C GLN A 28 -16.07 -15.80 -11.88
N ALA A 29 -15.60 -15.11 -10.84
CA ALA A 29 -14.56 -14.09 -10.95
C ALA A 29 -13.43 -14.40 -9.97
N ARG A 30 -12.18 -14.34 -10.46
CA ARG A 30 -10.97 -14.44 -9.66
C ARG A 30 -10.17 -13.16 -9.86
N VAL A 31 -9.94 -12.45 -8.77
CA VAL A 31 -9.16 -11.21 -8.78
C VAL A 31 -7.95 -11.40 -7.91
N HIS A 32 -6.77 -11.13 -8.47
CA HIS A 32 -5.52 -11.09 -7.73
C HIS A 32 -5.08 -9.64 -7.58
N LEU A 33 -4.94 -9.17 -6.33
CA LEU A 33 -4.43 -7.84 -6.05
C LEU A 33 -2.90 -7.85 -6.14
N THR A 34 -2.37 -7.25 -7.19
CA THR A 34 -0.93 -7.06 -7.39
C THR A 34 -0.46 -5.77 -6.74
N PRO A 35 0.86 -5.64 -6.46
CA PRO A 35 1.42 -4.38 -6.02
C PRO A 35 1.22 -3.28 -7.08
N VAL A 36 1.04 -2.05 -6.61
CA VAL A 36 0.84 -0.88 -7.47
C VAL A 36 2.20 -0.33 -7.87
N PHE A 37 2.71 -0.78 -9.02
CA PHE A 37 4.02 -0.34 -9.53
C PHE A 37 3.96 0.96 -10.35
N GLU A 38 2.85 1.21 -11.04
CA GLU A 38 2.61 2.41 -11.84
C GLU A 38 2.66 3.66 -10.97
N ARG A 39 3.53 4.62 -11.34
CA ARG A 39 3.77 5.86 -10.58
C ARG A 39 2.48 6.64 -10.37
N GLU A 40 1.71 6.88 -11.42
CA GLU A 40 0.46 7.66 -11.34
C GLU A 40 -0.57 7.00 -10.44
N ARG A 41 -0.74 5.67 -10.56
CA ARG A 41 -1.69 4.92 -9.76
C ARG A 41 -1.28 4.87 -8.29
N PHE A 42 0.02 4.79 -8.01
CA PHE A 42 0.56 4.86 -6.66
C PHE A 42 0.40 6.27 -6.05
N ALA A 43 0.68 7.33 -6.81
CA ALA A 43 0.46 8.70 -6.36
C ALA A 43 -1.02 8.92 -5.99
N ARG A 44 -1.96 8.54 -6.87
CA ARG A 44 -3.41 8.62 -6.60
C ARG A 44 -3.83 7.81 -5.36
N LEU A 45 -3.21 6.66 -5.13
CA LEU A 45 -3.46 5.86 -3.94
C LEU A 45 -3.07 6.63 -2.67
N ILE A 46 -1.88 7.23 -2.65
CA ILE A 46 -1.39 7.99 -1.50
C ILE A 46 -2.23 9.26 -1.31
N GLU A 47 -2.48 10.03 -2.36
CA GLU A 47 -3.32 11.23 -2.33
C GLU A 47 -4.72 10.93 -1.79
N HIS A 48 -5.36 9.86 -2.26
CA HIS A 48 -6.68 9.46 -1.78
C HIS A 48 -6.65 9.13 -0.29
N ARG A 49 -5.59 8.47 0.20
CA ARG A 49 -5.43 8.15 1.62
C ARG A 49 -5.19 9.39 2.47
N LEU A 50 -4.35 10.31 2.01
CA LEU A 50 -4.11 11.59 2.69
C LEU A 50 -5.38 12.43 2.76
N LYS A 51 -6.12 12.52 1.65
CA LYS A 51 -7.43 13.18 1.61
C LYS A 51 -8.44 12.56 2.57
N SER A 52 -8.47 11.22 2.66
CA SER A 52 -9.33 10.50 3.60
C SER A 52 -8.96 10.76 5.07
N ALA A 53 -7.69 11.06 5.35
CA ALA A 53 -7.21 11.46 6.67
C ALA A 53 -7.45 12.96 6.98
N GLY A 54 -8.13 13.68 6.10
CA GLY A 54 -8.44 15.11 6.27
C GLY A 54 -7.33 16.05 5.78
N ASN A 55 -6.29 15.52 5.11
CA ASN A 55 -5.24 16.36 4.57
C ASN A 55 -5.53 16.78 3.12
N SER A 56 -5.63 18.08 2.90
CA SER A 56 -5.80 18.70 1.58
C SER A 56 -4.52 19.30 0.99
N SER A 57 -3.40 19.29 1.72
CA SER A 57 -2.12 19.84 1.28
C SER A 57 -1.15 18.75 0.81
N THR A 58 -0.24 19.16 -0.07
CA THR A 58 0.83 18.30 -0.59
C THR A 58 1.90 18.09 0.47
N LEU A 59 1.86 16.94 1.17
CA LEU A 59 2.85 16.58 2.20
C LEU A 59 4.19 16.12 1.64
N LEU A 60 4.19 15.58 0.42
CA LEU A 60 5.32 14.89 -0.20
C LEU A 60 5.71 15.60 -1.49
N THR A 61 7.00 15.72 -1.73
CA THR A 61 7.54 16.10 -3.04
C THR A 61 7.38 14.95 -4.04
N ASP A 62 7.48 15.25 -5.34
CA ASP A 62 7.55 14.21 -6.39
C ASP A 62 8.70 13.21 -6.16
N SER A 63 9.83 13.70 -5.65
CA SER A 63 10.98 12.87 -5.29
C SER A 63 10.66 11.95 -4.10
N GLY A 64 10.07 12.50 -3.04
CA GLY A 64 9.63 11.71 -1.88
C GLY A 64 8.59 10.64 -2.23
N MET A 65 7.68 10.93 -3.17
CA MET A 65 6.73 9.93 -3.67
C MET A 65 7.43 8.76 -4.36
N GLU A 66 8.46 9.05 -5.15
CA GLU A 66 9.23 8.02 -5.86
C GLU A 66 10.07 7.19 -4.88
N ILE A 67 10.72 7.82 -3.90
CA ILE A 67 11.44 7.13 -2.81
C ILE A 67 10.49 6.19 -2.07
N LEU A 68 9.30 6.66 -1.72
CA LEU A 68 8.27 5.86 -1.04
C LEU A 68 7.81 4.68 -1.92
N ARG A 69 7.60 4.90 -3.22
CA ARG A 69 7.19 3.85 -4.16
C ARG A 69 8.24 2.74 -4.25
N GLN A 70 9.50 3.12 -4.39
CA GLN A 70 10.62 2.18 -4.46
C GLN A 70 10.80 1.40 -3.15
N ALA A 71 10.78 2.09 -2.01
CA ALA A 71 10.92 1.45 -0.70
C ALA A 71 9.76 0.51 -0.36
N SER A 72 8.53 0.89 -0.73
CA SER A 72 7.34 0.07 -0.50
C SER A 72 7.18 -1.08 -1.49
N LYS A 73 7.93 -1.09 -2.60
CA LYS A 73 7.76 -2.03 -3.72
C LYS A 73 6.32 -2.05 -4.27
N GLY A 74 5.64 -0.90 -4.20
CA GLY A 74 4.23 -0.77 -4.61
C GLY A 74 3.22 -1.41 -3.66
N LEU A 75 3.63 -1.92 -2.49
CA LEU A 75 2.73 -2.51 -1.50
C LEU A 75 2.09 -1.42 -0.62
N PRO A 76 0.75 -1.24 -0.66
CA PRO A 76 0.08 -0.16 0.08
C PRO A 76 0.36 -0.18 1.59
N ARG A 77 0.44 -1.37 2.18
CA ARG A 77 0.69 -1.54 3.62
C ARG A 77 2.10 -1.11 4.01
N ASN A 78 3.10 -1.35 3.16
CA ASN A 78 4.47 -0.93 3.41
C ASN A 78 4.59 0.58 3.25
N ALA A 79 4.01 1.15 2.19
CA ALA A 79 3.97 2.60 1.99
C ALA A 79 3.33 3.33 3.19
N ALA A 80 2.19 2.82 3.68
CA ALA A 80 1.53 3.39 4.85
C ALA A 80 2.38 3.28 6.13
N ARG A 81 3.11 2.17 6.32
CA ARG A 81 4.03 2.01 7.45
C ARG A 81 5.16 3.04 7.39
N THR A 82 5.82 3.16 6.25
CA THR A 82 6.91 4.14 6.03
C THR A 82 6.42 5.56 6.25
N LEU A 83 5.28 5.95 5.68
CA LEU A 83 4.72 7.28 5.89
C LEU A 83 4.38 7.56 7.34
N ARG A 84 3.76 6.60 8.05
CA ARG A 84 3.44 6.76 9.46
C ARG A 84 4.69 6.92 10.32
N THR A 85 5.77 6.19 10.02
CA THR A 85 7.06 6.36 10.69
C THR A 85 7.65 7.73 10.39
N ALA A 86 7.68 8.16 9.12
CA ALA A 86 8.16 9.47 8.72
C ALA A 86 7.40 10.62 9.40
N MET A 87 6.06 10.52 9.47
CA MET A 87 5.21 11.49 10.18
C MET A 87 5.51 11.53 11.68
N ARG A 88 5.79 10.39 12.30
CA ARG A 88 6.17 10.33 13.72
C ARG A 88 7.51 11.02 13.97
N LEU A 89 8.48 10.85 13.07
CA LEU A 89 9.78 11.51 13.13
C LEU A 89 9.69 13.01 12.83
N ALA A 90 8.72 13.42 12.01
CA ALA A 90 8.46 14.83 11.69
C ALA A 90 7.78 15.60 12.84
N LEU A 91 6.94 14.93 13.64
CA LEU A 91 6.19 15.54 14.74
C LEU A 91 7.05 16.33 15.74
N PRO A 92 8.14 15.79 16.33
CA PRO A 92 8.98 16.55 17.26
C PRO A 92 9.73 17.72 16.59
N ARG A 93 9.85 17.71 15.26
CA ARG A 93 10.51 18.77 14.47
C ARG A 93 9.54 19.88 14.03
N GLY A 94 8.23 19.73 14.30
CA GLY A 94 7.22 20.72 13.93
C GLY A 94 7.04 20.91 12.42
N LEU A 95 7.39 19.91 11.61
CA LEU A 95 7.35 20.02 10.15
C LEU A 95 5.93 19.75 9.60
N ASN A 96 5.46 20.65 8.73
CA ASN A 96 4.20 20.50 8.01
C ASN A 96 4.33 19.74 6.67
N HIS A 97 5.56 19.40 6.28
CA HIS A 97 5.88 18.62 5.08
C HIS A 97 6.87 17.51 5.42
N LEU A 98 6.92 16.47 4.60
CA LEU A 98 7.83 15.34 4.75
C LEU A 98 9.00 15.48 3.76
N PRO A 99 10.16 16.01 4.19
CA PRO A 99 11.35 16.07 3.36
C PRO A 99 11.90 14.66 3.08
N ASP A 100 12.60 14.54 1.94
CA ASP A 100 13.16 13.29 1.45
C ASP A 100 14.10 12.62 2.46
N GLU A 101 14.88 13.40 3.22
CA GLU A 101 15.76 12.91 4.28
C GLU A 101 15.00 12.15 5.39
N LEU A 102 13.83 12.66 5.79
CA LEU A 102 13.00 12.02 6.81
C LEU A 102 12.35 10.74 6.29
N LEU A 103 12.00 10.70 5.00
CA LEU A 103 11.51 9.49 4.36
C LEU A 103 12.62 8.42 4.32
N GLN A 104 13.85 8.80 3.96
CA GLN A 104 15.00 7.90 3.97
C GLN A 104 15.28 7.35 5.37
N LEU A 105 15.30 8.21 6.39
CA LEU A 105 15.47 7.80 7.78
C LEU A 105 14.36 6.82 8.22
N ALA A 106 13.11 7.10 7.86
CA ALA A 106 11.98 6.21 8.16
C ALA A 106 12.06 4.85 7.44
N ILE A 107 12.68 4.81 6.25
CA ILE A 107 12.93 3.56 5.52
C ILE A 107 14.03 2.75 6.22
N GLU A 108 15.08 3.41 6.70
CA GLU A 108 16.16 2.76 7.44
C GLU A 108 15.67 2.17 8.77
N GLU A 109 14.83 2.87 9.54
CA GLU A 109 14.25 2.34 10.78
C GLU A 109 13.36 1.10 10.58
N LEU A 110 12.85 0.90 9.36
CA LEU A 110 11.94 -0.20 9.02
C LEU A 110 12.64 -1.40 8.38
N ARG A 111 13.95 -1.31 8.12
CA ARG A 111 14.78 -2.44 7.67
C ARG A 111 15.15 -3.35 8.84
#